data_AF-A0ABD0PRB8-F1
#
_entry.id   AF-A0ABD0PRB8-F1
#
_cell.length_a   1.000
_cell.length_b   1.000
_cell.length_c   1.000
_cell.angle_alpha   90.00
_cell.angle_beta   90.00
_cell.angle_gamma   90.00
#
_symmetry.space_group_name_H-M   'P 1'
#
loop_
_entity.id
_entity.type
_entity.pdbx_description
1 polymer ?
#
loop_
_entity_poly.entity_id
_entity_poly.type
_entity_poly.pdbx_seq_one_letter_code
_entity_poly.pdbx_strand_id
1 'polypeptide(L)'
;MPPAWINRTSNSESQERIFVRGIALSLIMPSSFALWLRSAEFLGYIVSSEGMCMDPGKIKAVMDWPTPDSCKALQSFLGFANFYQCFIRNFSQLAAPLTALTSTRVTFRWTNAAEVAFSNLKSRFVSAPILIAPDPSRQFVVEIDSSEVGVGAILSQRAPADDKVHPCTFFSHCLSPAERNYDIGN
;
A
#
# COMPACT_ATOMS: atom_id res chain seq x y z
N MET A 1 -6.73 32.21 14.60
CA MET A 1 -7.01 31.24 15.67
C MET A 1 -8.02 30.22 15.13
N PRO A 2 -7.78 28.90 15.22
CA PRO A 2 -8.78 27.93 14.83
C PRO A 2 -9.96 27.93 15.84
N PRO A 3 -11.19 27.62 15.40
CA PRO A 3 -12.38 27.66 16.25
C PRO A 3 -12.42 26.53 17.29
N ALA A 4 -13.03 26.83 18.45
CA ALA A 4 -13.00 26.06 19.70
C ALA A 4 -13.65 24.66 19.70
N TRP A 5 -14.15 24.17 18.56
CA TRP A 5 -14.74 22.83 18.44
C TRP A 5 -13.73 21.74 18.05
N ILE A 6 -12.46 22.11 17.81
CA ILE A 6 -11.34 21.17 17.67
C ILE A 6 -10.79 20.80 19.06
N ASN A 7 -11.66 20.57 20.04
CA ASN A 7 -11.28 20.00 21.32
C ASN A 7 -11.71 18.54 21.34
N ARG A 8 -10.71 17.68 21.09
CA ARG A 8 -10.52 16.27 21.49
C ARG A 8 -11.67 15.64 22.31
N THR A 9 -12.86 15.47 21.72
CA THR A 9 -13.86 14.52 22.22
C THR A 9 -13.25 13.13 22.12
N SER A 10 -13.45 12.28 23.12
CA SER A 10 -12.95 10.90 23.05
C SER A 10 -13.51 10.22 21.80
N ASN A 11 -12.74 9.31 21.20
CA ASN A 11 -13.12 8.60 19.97
C ASN A 11 -14.55 8.02 20.06
N SER A 12 -14.97 7.63 21.26
CA SER A 12 -16.33 7.20 21.60
C SER A 12 -17.44 8.19 21.22
N GLU A 13 -17.33 9.44 21.64
CA GLU A 13 -18.38 10.46 21.48
C GLU A 13 -18.50 10.90 20.02
N SER A 14 -17.38 10.93 19.30
CA SER A 14 -17.36 11.21 17.86
C SER A 14 -18.03 10.11 17.05
N GLN A 15 -17.72 8.84 17.35
CA GLN A 15 -18.30 7.68 16.68
C GLN A 15 -19.81 7.57 16.95
N GLU A 16 -20.23 7.81 18.19
CA GLU A 16 -21.64 7.80 18.58
C GLU A 16 -22.43 8.91 17.87
N ARG A 17 -21.89 10.13 17.79
CA ARG A 17 -22.54 11.23 17.06
C ARG A 17 -22.67 10.95 15.56
N ILE A 18 -21.66 10.37 14.93
CA ILE A 18 -21.71 9.99 13.51
C ILE A 18 -22.75 8.89 13.29
N PHE A 19 -22.78 7.88 14.15
CA PHE A 19 -23.73 6.78 14.07
C PHE A 19 -25.18 7.25 14.23
N VAL A 20 -25.46 8.01 15.29
CA VAL A 20 -26.81 8.55 15.59
C VAL A 20 -27.27 9.45 14.44
N ARG A 21 -26.39 10.32 13.93
CA ARG A 21 -26.72 11.20 12.81
C ARG A 21 -26.92 10.43 11.50
N GLY A 22 -26.14 9.38 11.26
CA GLY A 22 -26.24 8.56 10.05
C GLY A 22 -27.50 7.69 10.02
N ILE A 23 -27.93 7.14 11.16
CA ILE A 23 -29.24 6.46 11.28
C ILE A 23 -30.38 7.46 11.08
N ALA A 24 -30.31 8.63 11.72
CA ALA A 24 -31.35 9.66 11.58
C ALA A 24 -31.52 10.16 10.13
N LEU A 25 -30.45 10.09 9.32
CA LEU A 25 -30.46 10.45 7.90
C LEU A 25 -30.70 9.25 6.97
N SER A 26 -30.95 8.04 7.51
CA SER A 26 -31.05 6.78 6.76
C SER A 26 -29.83 6.48 5.86
N LEU A 27 -28.67 7.02 6.21
CA LEU A 27 -27.41 6.83 5.48
C LEU A 27 -26.61 5.63 5.99
N ILE A 28 -26.96 5.11 7.17
CA ILE A 28 -26.29 3.97 7.80
C ILE A 28 -27.30 2.85 8.03
N MET A 29 -26.99 1.66 7.50
CA MET A 29 -27.69 0.44 7.85
C MET A 29 -27.14 -0.10 9.18
N PRO A 30 -27.98 -0.24 10.24
CA PRO A 30 -27.50 -0.66 11.55
C PRO A 30 -26.83 -2.04 11.55
N SER A 31 -27.23 -2.94 10.65
CA SER A 31 -26.71 -4.30 10.52
C SER A 31 -25.30 -4.38 9.91
N SER A 32 -24.85 -3.34 9.20
CA SER A 32 -23.51 -3.32 8.58
C SER A 32 -22.53 -2.41 9.33
N PHE A 33 -22.95 -1.82 10.45
CA PHE A 33 -22.14 -0.85 11.19
C PHE A 33 -21.64 -1.45 12.50
N ALA A 34 -20.33 -1.61 12.61
CA ALA A 34 -19.68 -2.13 13.80
C ALA A 34 -18.89 -1.02 14.50
N LEU A 35 -19.27 -0.73 15.75
CA LEU A 35 -18.57 0.20 16.62
C LEU A 35 -17.60 -0.55 17.53
N TRP A 36 -16.58 0.16 18.01
CA TRP A 36 -15.65 -0.31 19.06
C TRP A 36 -14.80 -1.53 18.67
N LEU A 37 -14.61 -1.77 17.38
CA LEU A 37 -13.73 -2.82 16.89
C LEU A 37 -12.26 -2.47 17.18
N ARG A 38 -11.48 -3.46 17.60
CA ARG A 38 -10.01 -3.35 17.72
C ARG A 38 -9.31 -3.30 16.36
N SER A 39 -9.94 -3.89 15.35
CA SER A 39 -9.51 -3.90 13.96
C SER A 39 -10.73 -3.92 13.04
N ALA A 40 -10.67 -3.20 11.92
CA ALA A 40 -11.74 -3.15 10.93
C ALA A 40 -11.20 -3.29 9.52
N GLU A 41 -11.95 -3.96 8.65
CA GLU A 41 -11.70 -3.95 7.20
C GLU A 41 -12.18 -2.61 6.63
N PHE A 42 -11.29 -1.92 5.92
CA PHE A 42 -11.60 -0.66 5.26
C PHE A 42 -10.84 -0.54 3.95
N LEU A 43 -11.57 -0.41 2.83
CA LEU A 43 -11.01 -0.28 1.47
C LEU A 43 -9.99 -1.38 1.09
N GLY A 44 -10.20 -2.61 1.57
CA GLY A 44 -9.29 -3.74 1.30
C GLY A 44 -8.04 -3.78 2.18
N TYR A 45 -7.98 -2.94 3.22
CA TYR A 45 -6.98 -2.99 4.28
C TYR A 45 -7.61 -3.42 5.60
N ILE A 46 -6.81 -3.97 6.51
CA ILE A 46 -7.17 -4.12 7.91
C ILE A 46 -6.52 -2.97 8.68
N VAL A 47 -7.34 -2.13 9.30
CA VAL A 47 -6.91 -0.99 10.11
C VAL A 47 -7.11 -1.35 11.58
N SER A 48 -6.07 -1.22 12.38
CA SER A 48 -6.09 -1.48 13.83
C SER A 48 -5.36 -0.37 14.59
N SER A 49 -5.33 -0.47 15.92
CA SER A 49 -4.52 0.41 16.76
C SER A 49 -3.00 0.28 16.51
N GLU A 50 -2.56 -0.84 15.93
CA GLU A 50 -1.15 -1.12 15.64
C GLU A 50 -0.72 -0.53 14.29
N GLY A 51 -1.68 -0.30 13.38
CA GLY A 51 -1.41 0.24 12.06
C GLY A 51 -2.36 -0.30 11.00
N MET A 52 -1.86 -0.38 9.78
CA MET A 52 -2.54 -0.87 8.60
C MET A 52 -1.80 -2.08 8.04
N CYS A 53 -2.54 -3.13 7.71
CA CYS A 53 -2.01 -4.28 6.98
C CYS A 53 -2.95 -4.69 5.85
N MET A 54 -2.46 -5.55 4.95
CA MET A 54 -3.30 -6.11 3.90
C MET A 54 -4.25 -7.14 4.49
N ASP A 55 -5.45 -7.21 3.92
CA ASP A 55 -6.41 -8.26 4.26
C ASP A 55 -5.82 -9.67 3.95
N PRO A 56 -5.82 -10.61 4.92
CA PRO A 56 -5.28 -11.96 4.71
C PRO A 56 -5.94 -12.74 3.58
N GLY A 57 -7.23 -12.51 3.32
CA GLY A 57 -7.95 -13.08 2.18
C GLY A 57 -7.45 -12.53 0.84
N LYS A 58 -7.08 -11.24 0.80
CA LYS A 58 -6.42 -10.62 -0.37
C LYS A 58 -5.01 -11.17 -0.58
N ILE A 59 -4.22 -11.35 0.49
CA ILE A 59 -2.91 -12.02 0.42
C ILE A 59 -3.06 -13.44 -0.13
N LYS A 60 -4.04 -14.20 0.37
CA LYS A 60 -4.32 -15.55 -0.11
C LYS A 60 -4.69 -15.57 -1.59
N ALA A 61 -5.55 -14.64 -2.03
CA ALA A 61 -5.92 -14.52 -3.43
C ALA A 61 -4.70 -14.22 -4.34
N VAL A 62 -3.72 -13.45 -3.87
CA VAL A 62 -2.45 -13.24 -4.59
C VAL A 62 -1.63 -14.52 -4.66
N MET A 63 -1.54 -15.28 -3.57
CA MET A 63 -0.78 -16.52 -3.54
C MET A 63 -1.36 -17.56 -4.50
N ASP A 64 -2.68 -17.71 -4.49
CA ASP A 64 -3.42 -18.63 -5.34
C ASP A 64 -3.59 -18.12 -6.79
N TRP A 65 -3.11 -16.90 -7.09
CA TRP A 65 -3.30 -16.29 -8.41
C TRP A 65 -2.63 -17.13 -9.51
N PRO A 66 -3.34 -17.56 -10.56
CA PRO A 66 -2.75 -18.38 -11.61
C PRO A 66 -1.71 -17.60 -12.40
N THR A 67 -0.69 -18.28 -12.94
CA THR A 67 0.28 -17.64 -13.83
C THR A 67 -0.44 -17.04 -15.04
N PRO A 68 -0.30 -15.73 -15.30
CA PRO A 68 -0.98 -15.08 -16.42
C PRO A 68 -0.58 -15.67 -17.78
N ASP A 69 -1.58 -16.09 -18.54
CA ASP A 69 -1.43 -16.65 -19.88
C ASP A 69 -1.61 -15.61 -21.01
N SER A 70 -2.02 -14.40 -20.64
CA SER A 70 -2.36 -13.32 -21.57
C SER A 70 -2.02 -11.95 -21.00
N CYS A 71 -1.83 -10.98 -21.89
CA CYS A 71 -1.56 -9.59 -21.51
C CYS A 71 -2.67 -9.01 -20.61
N LYS A 72 -3.95 -9.33 -20.89
CA LYS A 72 -5.08 -8.89 -20.07
C LYS A 72 -5.05 -9.49 -18.66
N ALA A 73 -4.77 -10.79 -18.55
CA ALA A 73 -4.63 -11.45 -17.25
C ALA A 73 -3.48 -10.83 -16.43
N LEU A 74 -2.35 -10.52 -17.10
CA LEU A 74 -1.21 -9.88 -16.47
C LEU A 74 -1.52 -8.44 -16.02
N GLN A 75 -2.22 -7.66 -16.84
CA GLN A 75 -2.66 -6.31 -16.48
C GLN A 75 -3.60 -6.32 -15.28
N SER A 76 -4.50 -7.30 -15.17
CA SER A 76 -5.37 -7.49 -14.00
C SER A 76 -4.54 -7.72 -12.72
N PHE A 77 -3.58 -8.63 -12.78
CA PHE A 77 -2.66 -8.87 -11.67
C PHE A 77 -1.86 -7.62 -11.29
N LEU A 78 -1.29 -6.91 -12.27
CA LEU A 78 -0.52 -5.71 -12.02
C LEU A 78 -1.38 -4.57 -11.45
N GLY A 79 -2.62 -4.42 -11.91
CA GLY A 79 -3.55 -3.44 -11.36
C GLY A 79 -3.85 -3.71 -9.89
N PHE A 80 -4.10 -4.97 -9.53
CA PHE A 80 -4.25 -5.39 -8.15
C PHE A 80 -2.96 -5.13 -7.35
N ALA A 81 -1.81 -5.57 -7.87
CA ALA A 81 -0.55 -5.47 -7.16
C ALA A 81 -0.14 -4.00 -6.91
N ASN A 82 -0.42 -3.12 -7.86
CA ASN A 82 -0.15 -1.69 -7.79
C ASN A 82 -0.97 -0.98 -6.72
N PHE A 83 -2.18 -1.46 -6.41
CA PHE A 83 -2.99 -0.93 -5.29
C PHE A 83 -2.27 -1.10 -3.94
N TYR A 84 -1.53 -2.20 -3.77
CA TYR A 84 -0.82 -2.56 -2.55
C TYR A 84 0.69 -2.27 -2.59
N GLN A 85 1.17 -1.54 -3.60
CA GLN A 85 2.61 -1.26 -3.74
C GLN A 85 3.21 -0.52 -2.55
N CYS A 86 2.39 0.22 -1.80
CA CYS A 86 2.81 0.98 -0.62
C CYS A 86 3.29 0.12 0.55
N PHE A 87 3.13 -1.20 0.48
CA PHE A 87 3.66 -2.19 1.43
C PHE A 87 4.92 -2.90 0.93
N ILE A 88 5.28 -2.71 -0.35
CA ILE A 88 6.32 -3.49 -1.03
C ILE A 88 7.48 -2.57 -1.38
N ARG A 89 8.62 -2.81 -0.70
CA ARG A 89 9.88 -2.13 -1.02
C ARG A 89 10.30 -2.44 -2.46
N ASN A 90 10.70 -1.40 -3.20
CA ASN A 90 11.19 -1.49 -4.58
C ASN A 90 10.19 -2.15 -5.55
N PHE A 91 8.88 -1.97 -5.32
CA PHE A 91 7.82 -2.57 -6.12
C PHE A 91 8.00 -2.36 -7.63
N SER A 92 8.31 -1.14 -8.09
CA SER A 92 8.42 -0.85 -9.52
C SER A 92 9.54 -1.63 -10.18
N GLN A 93 10.68 -1.81 -9.50
CA GLN A 93 11.79 -2.61 -9.99
C GLN A 93 11.42 -4.10 -10.10
N LEU A 94 10.72 -4.63 -9.09
CA LEU A 94 10.23 -6.00 -9.09
C LEU A 94 9.18 -6.25 -10.19
N ALA A 95 8.29 -5.28 -10.41
CA ALA A 95 7.23 -5.36 -11.41
C ALA A 95 7.73 -5.07 -12.84
N ALA A 96 8.91 -4.47 -13.02
CA ALA A 96 9.39 -4.04 -14.34
C ALA A 96 9.40 -5.14 -15.42
N PRO A 97 9.86 -6.39 -15.15
CA PRO A 97 9.79 -7.46 -16.15
C PRO A 97 8.36 -7.81 -16.57
N LEU A 98 7.40 -7.69 -15.65
CA LEU A 98 5.99 -7.93 -15.92
C LEU A 98 5.36 -6.78 -16.71
N THR A 99 5.63 -5.53 -16.30
CA THR A 99 5.14 -4.34 -17.01
C THR A 99 5.65 -4.31 -18.45
N ALA A 100 6.89 -4.73 -18.69
CA ALA A 100 7.45 -4.83 -20.05
C ALA A 100 6.63 -5.75 -20.97
N LEU A 101 6.08 -6.86 -20.44
CA LEU A 101 5.23 -7.79 -21.21
C LEU A 101 3.84 -7.21 -21.55
N THR A 102 3.42 -6.12 -20.90
CA THR A 102 2.15 -5.44 -21.19
C THR A 102 2.25 -4.40 -22.31
N SER A 103 3.45 -4.16 -22.85
CA SER A 103 3.67 -3.19 -23.92
C SER A 103 3.03 -3.64 -25.22
N THR A 104 2.40 -2.70 -25.94
CA THR A 104 1.85 -2.94 -27.29
C THR A 104 2.92 -3.23 -28.34
N ARG A 105 4.19 -2.94 -28.04
CA ARG A 105 5.33 -3.16 -28.94
C ARG A 105 5.90 -4.57 -28.86
N VAL A 106 5.45 -5.38 -27.91
CA VAL A 106 6.00 -6.71 -27.63
C VAL A 106 4.89 -7.75 -27.72
N THR A 107 5.17 -8.85 -28.41
CA THR A 107 4.27 -10.01 -28.37
C THR A 107 4.34 -10.65 -26.98
N PHE A 108 3.18 -10.81 -26.34
CA PHE A 108 3.11 -11.43 -25.03
C PHE A 108 3.70 -12.84 -25.07
N ARG A 109 4.78 -13.05 -24.33
CA ARG A 109 5.41 -14.35 -24.10
C ARG A 109 5.87 -14.41 -22.66
N TRP A 110 5.37 -15.38 -21.91
CA TRP A 110 5.83 -15.59 -20.55
C TRP A 110 7.31 -15.97 -20.56
N THR A 111 8.15 -15.19 -19.88
CA THR A 111 9.60 -15.40 -19.85
C THR A 111 10.06 -15.86 -18.48
N ASN A 112 11.26 -16.44 -18.39
CA ASN A 112 11.85 -16.77 -17.09
C ASN A 112 11.99 -15.55 -16.17
N ALA A 113 12.31 -14.38 -16.73
CA ALA A 113 12.37 -13.12 -15.97
C ALA A 113 11.01 -12.71 -15.41
N ALA A 114 9.93 -12.92 -16.17
CA ALA A 114 8.57 -12.69 -15.71
C ALA A 114 8.14 -13.67 -14.63
N GLU A 115 8.49 -14.96 -14.76
CA GLU A 115 8.21 -15.96 -13.72
C GLU A 115 8.90 -15.61 -12.39
N VAL A 116 10.19 -15.25 -12.45
CA VAL A 116 10.96 -14.81 -11.27
C VAL A 116 10.34 -13.55 -10.65
N ALA A 117 9.97 -12.56 -11.47
CA ALA A 117 9.32 -11.33 -11.00
C ALA A 117 7.96 -11.62 -10.34
N PHE A 118 7.15 -12.47 -10.94
CA PHE A 118 5.83 -12.87 -10.43
C PHE A 118 5.94 -13.59 -9.09
N SER A 119 6.83 -14.58 -9.00
CA SER A 119 7.09 -15.32 -7.76
C SER A 119 7.64 -14.41 -6.65
N ASN A 120 8.57 -13.51 -6.99
CA ASN A 120 9.10 -12.52 -6.04
C ASN A 120 8.02 -11.56 -5.55
N LEU A 121 7.13 -11.07 -6.42
CA LEU A 121 6.03 -10.22 -5.98
C LEU A 121 5.11 -10.98 -5.01
N LYS A 122 4.71 -12.21 -5.34
CA LYS A 122 3.89 -13.05 -4.44
C LYS A 122 4.55 -13.23 -3.07
N SER A 123 5.84 -13.52 -3.01
CA SER A 123 6.54 -13.66 -1.73
C SER A 123 6.57 -12.34 -0.94
N ARG A 124 6.72 -11.19 -1.61
CA ARG A 124 6.64 -9.88 -0.98
C ARG A 124 5.27 -9.57 -0.38
N PHE A 125 4.19 -9.98 -1.04
CA PHE A 125 2.83 -9.87 -0.49
C PHE A 125 2.66 -10.62 0.82
N VAL A 126 3.29 -11.79 0.97
CA VAL A 126 3.24 -12.59 2.21
C VAL A 126 4.10 -11.99 3.30
N SER A 127 5.29 -11.48 2.96
CA SER A 127 6.22 -10.87 3.91
C SER A 127 5.96 -9.39 4.19
N ALA A 128 4.84 -8.83 3.71
CA ALA A 128 4.54 -7.42 3.82
C ALA A 128 4.45 -6.99 5.30
N PRO A 129 5.14 -5.90 5.69
CA PRO A 129 5.12 -5.44 7.08
C PRO A 129 3.79 -4.74 7.40
N ILE A 130 3.49 -4.62 8.68
CA ILE A 130 2.46 -3.70 9.17
C ILE A 130 2.99 -2.26 8.99
N LEU A 131 2.17 -1.40 8.40
CA LEU A 131 2.48 0.03 8.26
C LEU A 131 1.88 0.81 9.42
N ILE A 132 2.66 1.62 10.11
CA ILE A 132 2.13 2.46 11.19
C ILE A 132 1.35 3.65 10.63
N ALA A 133 0.30 4.07 11.33
CA ALA A 133 -0.44 5.28 10.97
C ALA A 133 0.47 6.52 11.13
N PRO A 134 0.63 7.36 10.08
CA PRO A 134 1.50 8.52 10.16
C PRO A 134 0.93 9.57 11.12
N ASP A 135 1.77 10.09 12.01
CA ASP A 135 1.45 11.18 12.92
C ASP A 135 2.15 12.46 12.44
N PRO A 136 1.43 13.45 11.88
CA PRO A 136 2.03 14.68 11.36
C PRO A 136 2.75 15.53 12.42
N SER A 137 2.52 15.28 13.70
CA SER A 137 3.20 15.99 14.79
C SER A 137 4.57 15.42 15.13
N ARG A 138 4.95 14.27 14.55
CA ARG A 138 6.21 13.58 14.80
C ARG A 138 7.17 13.69 13.64
N GLN A 139 8.46 13.55 13.94
CA GLN A 139 9.50 13.56 12.93
C GLN A 139 9.37 12.35 12.00
N PHE A 140 9.38 12.62 10.69
CA PHE A 140 9.49 11.61 9.66
C PHE A 140 10.96 11.32 9.35
N VAL A 141 11.25 10.05 9.07
CA VAL A 141 12.53 9.58 8.53
C VAL A 141 12.27 9.13 7.11
N VAL A 142 13.02 9.68 6.16
CA VAL A 142 12.95 9.28 4.75
C VAL A 142 14.26 8.62 4.38
N GLU A 143 14.19 7.35 4.00
CA GLU A 143 15.31 6.62 3.40
C GLU A 143 15.07 6.52 1.91
N ILE A 144 16.03 6.96 1.09
CA ILE A 144 15.95 6.93 -0.37
C ILE A 144 17.11 6.07 -0.87
N ASP A 145 16.81 5.19 -1.81
CA ASP A 145 17.79 4.44 -2.58
C ASP A 145 17.51 4.67 -4.06
N SER A 146 18.55 4.95 -4.84
CA SER A 146 18.43 5.22 -6.26
C SER A 146 19.44 4.41 -7.04
N SER A 147 18.99 3.89 -8.17
CA SER A 147 19.80 3.21 -9.18
C SER A 147 19.63 3.93 -10.51
N GLU A 148 20.47 3.58 -11.49
CA GLU A 148 20.34 4.08 -12.87
C GLU A 148 18.95 3.80 -13.49
N VAL A 149 18.21 2.82 -12.98
CA VAL A 149 16.95 2.34 -13.56
C VAL A 149 15.71 2.76 -12.76
N GLY A 150 15.85 3.19 -11.52
CA GLY A 150 14.71 3.40 -10.62
C GLY A 150 15.10 3.93 -9.25
N VAL A 151 14.11 4.52 -8.58
CA VAL A 151 14.19 5.07 -7.23
C VAL A 151 13.25 4.29 -6.31
N GLY A 152 13.71 4.00 -5.10
CA GLY A 152 12.92 3.50 -4.00
C GLY A 152 13.02 4.46 -2.82
N ALA A 153 11.94 4.60 -2.06
CA ALA A 153 11.99 5.33 -0.80
C ALA A 153 11.10 4.68 0.26
N ILE A 154 11.38 4.99 1.51
CA ILE A 154 10.62 4.53 2.66
C ILE A 154 10.38 5.74 3.54
N LEU A 155 9.11 6.02 3.79
CA LEU A 155 8.71 6.97 4.81
C LEU A 155 8.46 6.18 6.09
N SER A 156 9.16 6.54 7.17
CA SER A 156 9.08 5.86 8.46
C SER A 156 8.95 6.84 9.61
N GLN A 157 8.44 6.38 10.75
CA GLN A 157 8.43 7.13 12.00
C GLN A 157 8.85 6.25 13.17
N ARG A 158 9.37 6.87 14.23
CA ARG A 158 9.67 6.18 15.48
C ARG A 158 8.38 5.90 16.23
N ALA A 159 8.03 4.63 16.39
CA ALA A 159 6.81 4.24 17.08
C ALA A 159 6.97 4.46 18.60
N PRO A 160 5.97 5.04 19.27
CA PRO A 160 6.03 5.26 20.72
C PRO A 160 5.97 3.97 21.54
N ALA A 161 5.50 2.87 20.95
CA ALA A 161 5.34 1.60 21.65
C ALA A 161 6.68 0.92 21.97
N ASP A 162 7.67 1.02 21.08
CA ASP A 162 8.93 0.27 21.18
C ASP A 162 10.18 1.12 20.88
N ASP A 163 10.01 2.41 20.61
CA ASP A 163 11.07 3.33 20.23
C ASP A 163 11.88 2.90 18.98
N LYS A 164 11.29 2.08 18.12
CA LYS A 164 11.90 1.65 16.85
C LYS A 164 11.33 2.40 15.67
N VAL A 165 12.08 2.43 14.57
CA VAL A 165 11.63 3.00 13.30
C VAL A 165 10.75 1.99 12.59
N HIS A 166 9.50 2.37 12.33
CA HIS A 166 8.53 1.55 11.60
C HIS A 166 8.11 2.26 10.31
N PRO A 167 7.89 1.50 9.22
CA PRO A 167 7.47 2.08 7.95
C PRO A 167 6.03 2.61 8.03
N CYS A 168 5.81 3.81 7.52
CA CYS A 168 4.50 4.37 7.22
C CYS A 168 4.08 4.02 5.79
N THR A 169 5.00 4.08 4.83
CA THR A 169 4.75 3.71 3.44
C THR A 169 6.04 3.47 2.66
N PHE A 170 5.96 2.60 1.65
CA PHE A 170 7.00 2.40 0.64
C PHE A 170 6.64 3.16 -0.64
N PHE A 171 7.65 3.79 -1.22
CA PHE A 171 7.57 4.42 -2.54
C PHE A 171 8.53 3.70 -3.48
N SER A 172 8.10 3.52 -4.73
CA SER A 172 8.97 3.00 -5.78
C SER A 172 8.57 3.63 -7.11
N HIS A 173 9.57 3.94 -7.92
CA HIS A 173 9.39 4.51 -9.24
C HIS A 173 10.46 3.99 -10.20
N CYS A 174 10.05 3.53 -11.38
CA CYS A 174 10.97 3.22 -12.47
C CYS A 174 11.21 4.49 -13.28
N LEU A 175 12.48 4.89 -13.42
CA LEU A 175 12.85 6.09 -14.15
C LEU A 175 12.52 5.92 -15.63
N SER A 176 11.88 6.93 -16.20
CA SER A 176 11.63 7.05 -17.63
C SER A 176 12.95 7.20 -18.41
N PRO A 177 12.97 6.91 -19.72
CA PRO A 177 14.17 7.09 -20.53
C PRO A 177 14.78 8.50 -20.45
N ALA A 178 13.95 9.53 -20.24
CA ALA A 178 14.42 10.90 -20.06
C ALA A 178 15.09 11.09 -18.70
N GLU A 179 14.47 10.60 -17.62
CA GLU A 179 14.99 10.74 -16.26
C GLU A 179 16.30 9.98 -16.03
N ARG A 180 16.52 8.88 -16.76
CA ARG A 180 17.78 8.14 -16.71
C ARG A 180 18.98 8.90 -17.29
N ASN A 181 18.74 9.93 -18.09
CA ASN A 181 19.80 10.75 -18.68
C ASN A 181 20.14 11.97 -17.82
N TYR A 182 19.48 12.15 -16.66
CA TYR A 182 19.84 13.21 -15.73
C TYR A 182 21.19 12.91 -15.09
N ASP A 183 22.02 13.94 -15.01
CA ASP A 183 23.34 13.84 -14.39
C ASP A 183 23.17 13.57 -12.89
N ILE A 184 23.99 12.68 -12.34
CA ILE A 184 23.81 12.16 -10.98
C ILE A 184 24.33 13.15 -9.93
N GLY A 185 24.92 14.27 -10.35
CA GLY A 185 25.48 15.30 -9.47
C GLY A 185 26.71 14.76 -8.75
N ASN A 186 27.90 15.10 -9.25
CA ASN A 186 29.17 14.70 -8.64
C ASN A 186 29.45 15.44 -7.31
#